data_AF-A0A822FK93-F1
#
_entry.id   AF-A0A822FK93-F1
#
_cell.length_a   1.000
_cell.length_b   1.000
_cell.length_c   1.000
_cell.angle_alpha   90.00
_cell.angle_beta   90.00
_cell.angle_gamma   90.00
#
_symmetry.space_group_name_H-M   'P 1'
#
loop_
_entity.id
_entity.type
_entity.pdbx_description
1 polymer ?
#
loop_
_entity_poly.entity_id
_entity_poly.type
_entity_poly.pdbx_seq_one_letter_code
_entity_poly.pdbx_strand_id
1 'polypeptide(L)'
;KLCEDIFSMFVGIVPNLGVYLVGSSANGFATEDTDADICIVISSYPIDQKREAVKFLEIMRRALRKKIFAGACDLIRARVPILRF
;
A
#
# COMPACT_ATOMS: atom_id res chain seq x y z
N LYS A 1 -8.59 -12.69 -2.41
CA LYS A 1 -7.32 -13.45 -2.39
C LYS A 1 -6.08 -12.54 -2.42
N LEU A 2 -5.72 -11.90 -3.54
CA LEU A 2 -4.51 -11.05 -3.57
C LEU A 2 -4.49 -9.92 -2.51
N CYS A 3 -5.57 -9.16 -2.39
CA CYS A 3 -5.66 -8.10 -1.37
C CYS A 3 -5.62 -8.62 0.06
N GLU A 4 -6.17 -9.83 0.32
CA GLU A 4 -6.14 -10.48 1.63
C GLU A 4 -4.72 -10.94 1.98
N ASP A 5 -4.00 -11.49 0.99
CA ASP A 5 -2.60 -11.91 1.15
C ASP A 5 -1.68 -10.70 1.43
N ILE A 6 -1.91 -9.59 0.70
CA ILE A 6 -1.21 -8.33 0.93
C ILE A 6 -1.54 -7.77 2.32
N PHE A 7 -2.82 -7.77 2.71
CA PHE A 7 -3.26 -7.33 4.03
C PHE A 7 -2.58 -8.14 5.15
N SER A 8 -2.64 -9.46 5.06
CA SER A 8 -2.02 -10.37 6.03
C SER A 8 -0.51 -10.13 6.14
N MET A 9 0.15 -9.91 5.00
CA MET A 9 1.57 -9.58 4.98
C MET A 9 1.87 -8.26 5.69
N PHE A 10 1.10 -7.20 5.41
CA PHE A 10 1.33 -5.89 5.98
C PHE A 10 1.06 -5.89 7.49
N VAL A 11 -0.01 -6.56 7.95
CA VAL A 11 -0.33 -6.68 9.39
C VAL A 11 0.79 -7.40 10.13
N GLY A 12 1.44 -8.39 9.51
CA GLY A 12 2.62 -9.04 10.07
C GLY A 12 3.87 -8.15 10.19
N ILE A 13 3.91 -7.01 9.49
CA ILE A 13 5.02 -6.04 9.51
C ILE A 13 4.69 -4.88 10.47
N VAL A 14 3.47 -4.36 10.42
CA VAL A 14 2.99 -3.26 11.26
C VAL A 14 1.70 -3.71 11.97
N PRO A 15 1.78 -4.10 13.25
CA PRO A 15 0.60 -4.43 14.02
C PRO A 15 -0.39 -3.27 14.07
N ASN A 16 -1.69 -3.57 14.08
CA ASN A 16 -2.79 -2.59 14.18
C ASN A 16 -2.88 -1.57 13.03
N LEU A 17 -2.31 -1.87 11.86
CA LEU A 17 -2.49 -1.03 10.69
C LEU A 17 -3.93 -1.16 10.14
N GLY A 18 -4.47 -0.06 9.62
CA GLY A 18 -5.69 -0.05 8.82
C GLY A 18 -5.37 -0.13 7.32
N VAL A 19 -6.08 -0.99 6.58
CA VAL A 19 -6.05 -1.02 5.12
C VAL A 19 -7.43 -0.68 4.59
N TYR A 20 -7.47 0.27 3.67
CA TYR A 20 -8.71 0.74 3.06
C TYR A 20 -8.57 0.71 1.55
N LEU A 21 -9.54 0.10 0.88
CA LEU A 21 -9.73 0.31 -0.55
C LEU A 21 -10.29 1.72 -0.75
N VAL A 22 -9.68 2.49 -1.65
CA VAL A 22 -10.04 3.87 -1.94
C VAL A 22 -10.15 4.08 -3.45
N GLY A 23 -10.34 5.32 -3.89
CA GLY A 23 -10.37 5.65 -5.31
C GLY A 23 -11.63 5.17 -6.03
N SER A 24 -11.51 4.89 -7.32
CA SER A 24 -12.62 4.42 -8.18
C SER A 24 -13.19 3.09 -7.68
N SER A 25 -12.34 2.24 -7.09
CA SER A 25 -12.73 0.95 -6.53
C SER A 25 -13.64 1.06 -5.31
N ALA A 26 -13.70 2.23 -4.66
CA ALA A 26 -14.56 2.48 -3.50
C ALA A 26 -15.78 3.38 -3.79
N ASN A 27 -15.81 4.07 -4.93
CA ASN A 27 -16.82 5.09 -5.23
C ASN A 27 -17.90 4.64 -6.23
N GLY A 28 -17.86 3.39 -6.69
CA GLY A 28 -18.85 2.83 -7.61
C GLY A 28 -18.62 3.14 -9.10
N PHE A 29 -17.48 3.77 -9.44
CA PHE A 29 -17.09 4.08 -10.82
C PHE A 29 -16.00 3.16 -11.37
N ALA A 30 -15.71 2.04 -10.70
CA ALA A 30 -14.75 1.05 -11.18
C ALA A 30 -15.24 0.32 -12.43
N THR A 31 -14.33 0.06 -13.36
CA THR A 31 -14.50 -0.84 -14.51
C THR A 31 -13.64 -2.08 -14.32
N GLU A 32 -13.80 -3.11 -15.16
CA GLU A 32 -13.05 -4.37 -15.00
C GLU A 32 -11.52 -4.18 -15.05
N ASP A 33 -11.05 -3.14 -15.76
CA ASP A 33 -9.63 -2.83 -15.92
C ASP A 33 -9.12 -1.66 -15.03
N THR A 34 -9.90 -1.19 -14.05
CA THR A 34 -9.41 -0.10 -13.17
C THR A 34 -8.37 -0.60 -12.17
N ASP A 35 -7.28 0.15 -12.06
CA ASP A 35 -6.32 0.03 -10.97
C ASP A 35 -7.03 0.14 -9.62
N ALA A 36 -6.57 -0.64 -8.63
CA ALA A 36 -7.09 -0.61 -7.27
C ALA A 36 -6.20 0.26 -6.37
N ASP A 37 -6.77 1.32 -5.79
CA ASP A 37 -6.06 2.16 -4.84
C ASP A 37 -6.22 1.65 -3.42
N ILE A 38 -5.09 1.48 -2.71
CA ILE A 38 -5.07 1.03 -1.32
C ILE A 38 -4.42 2.10 -0.45
N CYS A 39 -5.11 2.51 0.61
CA CYS A 39 -4.59 3.41 1.64
C CYS A 39 -4.22 2.62 2.91
N ILE A 40 -3.00 2.84 3.42
CA ILE A 40 -2.49 2.22 4.64
C ILE A 40 -2.42 3.29 5.73
N VAL A 41 -3.12 3.07 6.84
CA VAL A 41 -3.15 3.96 8.00
C VAL A 41 -2.41 3.28 9.14
N ILE A 42 -1.30 3.87 9.57
CA ILE A 42 -0.43 3.32 10.62
C ILE A 42 -0.48 4.11 11.94
N SER A 43 -1.14 5.26 11.93
CA SER A 43 -1.23 6.18 13.06
C SER A 43 -2.50 7.00 12.97
N SER A 44 -3.09 7.35 14.12
CA SER A 44 -4.19 8.32 14.23
C SER A 44 -3.71 9.77 14.08
N TYR A 45 -2.40 10.00 14.12
CA TYR A 45 -1.77 11.31 13.93
C TYR A 45 -1.12 11.41 12.55
N PRO A 46 -1.04 12.62 11.96
CA PRO A 46 -0.31 12.84 10.72
C PRO A 46 1.13 12.38 10.83
N ILE A 47 1.61 11.70 9.79
CA ILE A 47 3.03 11.31 9.64
C ILE A 47 3.71 12.15 8.56
N ASP A 48 5.03 12.30 8.66
CA ASP A 48 5.82 12.93 7.60
C ASP A 48 5.82 12.06 6.34
N GLN A 49 5.06 12.50 5.34
CA GLN A 49 4.92 11.82 4.06
C GLN A 49 6.22 11.71 3.28
N LYS A 50 7.20 12.60 3.50
CA LYS A 50 8.48 12.59 2.77
C LYS A 50 9.54 11.73 3.45
N ARG A 51 9.38 11.43 4.74
CA ARG A 51 10.38 10.68 5.53
C ARG A 51 9.82 9.40 6.11
N GLU A 52 8.77 9.48 6.91
CA GLU A 52 8.21 8.35 7.62
C GLU A 52 7.48 7.42 6.65
N ALA A 53 6.55 7.96 5.85
CA ALA A 53 5.80 7.16 4.88
C ALA A 53 6.73 6.45 3.88
N VAL A 54 7.76 7.13 3.38
CA VAL A 54 8.76 6.54 2.48
C VAL A 54 9.49 5.36 3.12
N LYS A 55 9.86 5.44 4.41
CA LYS A 55 10.50 4.33 5.13
C LYS A 55 9.56 3.13 5.23
N PHE A 56 8.30 3.36 5.60
CA PHE A 56 7.31 2.29 5.69
C PHE A 56 7.05 1.64 4.33
N LEU A 57 6.85 2.42 3.28
CA LEU A 57 6.63 1.89 1.94
C LEU A 57 7.83 1.13 1.40
N GLU A 58 9.06 1.52 1.73
CA GLU A 58 10.26 0.76 1.35
C GLU A 58 10.34 -0.60 2.06
N ILE A 59 9.91 -0.69 3.31
CA ILE A 59 9.80 -1.98 4.03
C ILE A 59 8.76 -2.87 3.35
N MET A 60 7.57 -2.32 3.07
CA MET A 60 6.50 -3.05 2.39
C MET A 60 6.92 -3.50 0.99
N ARG A 61 7.60 -2.65 0.23
CA ARG A 61 8.14 -2.96 -1.10
C ARG A 61 9.06 -4.17 -1.07
N ARG A 62 9.98 -4.24 -0.09
CA ARG A 62 10.90 -5.37 0.05
C ARG A 62 10.16 -6.66 0.35
N ALA A 63 9.13 -6.62 1.19
CA ALA A 63 8.29 -7.77 1.50
C ALA A 63 7.51 -8.25 0.27
N LEU A 64 6.88 -7.32 -0.45
CA LEU A 64 6.12 -7.61 -1.68
C LEU A 64 6.98 -8.19 -2.80
N ARG A 65 8.16 -7.62 -3.06
CA ARG A 65 9.09 -8.16 -4.07
C ARG A 65 9.56 -9.58 -3.74
N LYS A 66 9.69 -9.91 -2.45
CA LYS A 66 10.15 -11.24 -2.01
C LYS A 66 9.04 -12.29 -2.09
N LYS A 67 7.79 -11.91 -1.85
CA LYS A 67 6.69 -12.87 -1.63
C LYS A 67 5.64 -12.93 -2.74
N ILE A 68 5.35 -11.82 -3.42
CA ILE A 68 4.18 -11.73 -4.32
C ILE A 68 4.59 -11.30 -5.73
N PHE A 69 5.34 -10.19 -5.87
CA PHE A 69 5.51 -9.53 -7.17
C PHE A 69 6.90 -9.70 -7.81
N ALA A 70 7.73 -10.63 -7.31
CA ALA A 70 9.02 -11.06 -7.89
C ALA A 70 9.86 -10.00 -8.65
N GLY A 71 9.90 -8.75 -8.17
CA GLY A 71 10.65 -7.65 -8.79
C GLY A 71 9.84 -6.45 -9.26
N ALA A 72 8.56 -6.60 -9.58
CA ALA A 72 7.65 -5.55 -10.06
C ALA A 72 7.03 -4.76 -8.90
N CYS A 73 7.83 -3.96 -8.18
CA CYS A 73 7.28 -2.98 -7.23
C CYS A 73 8.12 -1.70 -7.24
N ASP A 74 7.48 -0.59 -7.61
CA ASP A 74 8.08 0.74 -7.73
C ASP A 74 7.61 1.65 -6.60
N LEU A 75 8.58 2.22 -5.87
CA LEU A 75 8.30 3.27 -4.90
C LEU A 75 8.40 4.65 -5.57
N ILE A 76 7.27 5.27 -5.81
CA ILE A 76 7.15 6.59 -6.43
C ILE A 76 7.20 7.65 -5.32
N ARG A 77 8.24 8.50 -5.34
CA ARG A 77 8.44 9.56 -4.34
C ARG A 77 7.81 10.88 -4.78
N ALA A 78 6.48 10.97 -4.70
CA ALA A 78 5.72 12.20 -4.95
C ALA A 78 5.43 12.97 -3.64
N ARG A 79 4.52 13.96 -3.70
CA ARG A 79 4.05 14.69 -2.51
C ARG A 79 3.46 13.75 -1.45
N VAL A 80 2.76 12.72 -1.91
CA VAL A 80 2.35 11.54 -1.15
C VAL A 80 3.04 10.37 -1.83
N PRO A 81 3.93 9.62 -1.15
CA PRO A 81 4.62 8.51 -1.79
C PRO A 81 3.66 7.35 -2.04
N ILE A 82 3.84 6.66 -3.15
CA ILE A 82 2.96 5.56 -3.59
C ILE A 82 3.83 4.35 -3.91
N LEU A 83 3.33 3.16 -3.58
CA LEU A 83 3.91 1.91 -3.99
C LEU A 83 3.05 1.29 -5.08
N ARG A 84 3.60 1.14 -6.29
CA ARG A 84 2.91 0.58 -7.46
C ARG A 84 3.47 -0.82 -7.76
N PHE A 85 2.60 -1.78 -8.06
CA PHE A 85 2.93 -3.17 -8.37
C PHE A 85 1.83 -3.82 -9.20
#